data_AF-A0A964ICG4-F1
#
_entry.id   AF-A0A964ICG4-F1
#
_cell.length_a   1.000
_cell.length_b   1.000
_cell.length_c   1.000
_cell.angle_alpha   90.00
_cell.angle_beta   90.00
_cell.angle_gamma   90.00
#
_symmetry.space_group_name_H-M   'P 1'
#
loop_
_entity.id
_entity.type
_entity.pdbx_description
1 polymer ?
#
loop_
_entity_poly.entity_id
_entity_poly.type
_entity_poly.pdbx_seq_one_letter_code
_entity_poly.pdbx_strand_id
1 'polypeptide(L)'
;IAGPARFTRRVEDAGYLVAGAWGPGDHHRYTRADIARLARDVRAGGAAGVLTTSKDAVRLRALRPLAVPVYEWPMRVTIEPAAEFAAWLSAQVRAARAKSGHSSAVPA
;
A
#
# COMPACT_ATOMS: atom_id res chain seq x y z
N ILE A 1 -0.35 8.47 -1.07
CA ILE A 1 0.29 8.26 0.25
C ILE A 1 0.44 9.61 0.88
N ALA A 2 -0.04 9.80 2.11
CA ALA A 2 0.33 10.98 2.89
C ALA A 2 1.82 10.87 3.29
N GLY A 3 2.69 11.67 2.67
CA GLY A 3 4.11 11.80 3.00
C GLY A 3 5.09 10.93 2.18
N PRO A 4 5.30 11.20 0.88
CA PRO A 4 6.33 10.55 0.05
C PRO A 4 7.74 10.62 0.67
N ALA A 5 8.07 11.76 1.28
CA ALA A 5 9.35 11.98 1.95
C ALA A 5 9.61 10.99 3.09
N ARG A 6 8.55 10.57 3.81
CA ARG A 6 8.68 9.60 4.91
C ARG A 6 8.98 8.19 4.39
N PHE A 7 8.47 7.85 3.21
CA PHE A 7 8.80 6.57 2.58
C PHE A 7 10.27 6.55 2.16
N THR A 8 10.72 7.58 1.45
CA THR A 8 12.12 7.72 1.04
C THR A 8 13.08 7.62 2.22
N ARG A 9 12.82 8.37 3.30
CA ARG A 9 13.66 8.34 4.49
C ARG A 9 13.78 6.96 5.11
N ARG A 10 12.69 6.17 5.16
CA ARG A 10 12.74 4.79 5.65
C ARG A 10 13.58 3.86 4.79
N VAL A 11 13.54 4.07 3.48
CA VAL A 11 14.33 3.29 2.53
C VAL A 11 15.82 3.61 2.74
N GLU A 12 16.15 4.89 2.90
CA GLU A 12 17.52 5.34 3.22
C GLU A 12 17.99 4.83 4.59
N ASP A 13 17.15 4.95 5.63
CA ASP A 13 17.44 4.46 6.99
C ASP A 13 17.67 2.93 7.03
N ALA A 14 17.10 2.20 6.07
CA ALA A 14 17.32 0.76 5.90
C ALA A 14 18.60 0.43 5.10
N GLY A 15 19.40 1.43 4.72
CA GLY A 15 20.70 1.27 4.07
C GLY A 15 20.66 1.26 2.54
N TYR A 16 19.52 1.58 1.92
CA TYR A 16 19.43 1.68 0.46
C TYR A 16 19.89 3.05 -0.04
N LEU A 17 20.55 3.05 -1.20
CA LEU A 17 20.86 4.29 -1.92
C LEU A 17 19.68 4.71 -2.79
N VAL A 18 19.12 5.89 -2.55
CA VAL A 18 18.00 6.43 -3.33
C VAL A 18 18.51 7.42 -4.37
N ALA A 19 18.51 7.01 -5.65
CA ALA A 19 18.94 7.86 -6.77
C ALA A 19 17.94 8.97 -7.14
N GLY A 20 16.68 8.84 -6.68
CA GLY A 20 15.62 9.81 -6.92
C GLY A 20 14.31 9.35 -6.31
N ALA A 21 13.40 10.30 -6.07
CA ALA A 21 12.09 10.02 -5.49
C ALA A 21 10.99 10.70 -6.30
N TRP A 22 9.89 9.99 -6.51
CA TRP A 22 8.68 10.55 -7.10
C TRP A 22 7.50 10.22 -6.19
N GLY A 23 6.85 11.27 -5.69
CA GLY A 23 5.65 11.16 -4.88
C GLY A 23 4.42 11.57 -5.68
N PRO A 24 3.81 10.68 -6.48
CA PRO A 24 2.54 10.99 -7.11
C PRO A 24 1.49 11.23 -6.04
N GLY A 25 0.56 12.15 -6.33
CA GLY A 25 -0.57 12.46 -5.46
C GLY A 25 -1.37 11.21 -5.09
N ASP A 26 -2.19 11.31 -4.05
CA ASP A 26 -3.03 10.18 -3.70
C ASP A 26 -4.01 9.85 -4.83
N HIS A 27 -4.41 8.58 -4.94
CA HIS A 27 -5.22 8.11 -6.07
C HIS A 27 -4.62 8.27 -7.47
N HIS A 28 -3.32 8.58 -7.60
CA HIS A 28 -2.68 8.64 -8.92
C HIS A 28 -2.94 7.37 -9.74
N ARG A 29 -3.47 7.58 -10.94
CA ARG A 29 -3.69 6.54 -11.93
C ARG A 29 -2.43 6.44 -12.77
N TYR A 30 -1.63 5.43 -12.50
CA TYR A 30 -0.42 5.17 -13.27
C TYR A 30 -0.76 4.96 -14.75
N THR A 31 0.08 5.52 -15.61
CA THR A 31 -0.03 5.42 -17.07
C THR A 31 1.20 4.74 -17.66
N ARG A 32 1.13 4.30 -18.92
CA ARG A 32 2.31 3.80 -19.66
C ARG A 32 3.41 4.86 -19.78
N ALA A 33 3.03 6.14 -19.89
CA ALA A 33 3.97 7.26 -19.92
C ALA A 33 4.73 7.41 -18.60
N ASP A 34 4.07 7.20 -17.45
CA ASP A 34 4.74 7.19 -16.15
C ASP A 34 5.79 6.08 -16.07
N ILE A 35 5.46 4.87 -16.55
CA ILE A 35 6.41 3.75 -16.56
C ILE A 35 7.61 4.04 -17.46
N ALA A 36 7.37 4.64 -18.63
CA ALA A 36 8.44 5.05 -19.53
C ALA A 36 9.34 6.13 -18.91
N ARG A 37 8.75 7.09 -18.17
CA ARG A 37 9.52 8.09 -17.42
C ARG A 37 10.38 7.42 -16.35
N LEU A 38 9.78 6.59 -15.49
CA LEU A 38 10.51 5.84 -14.45
C LEU A 38 11.65 5.00 -15.02
N ALA A 39 11.45 4.35 -16.16
CA ALA A 39 12.50 3.58 -16.82
C ALA A 39 13.67 4.45 -17.30
N ARG A 40 13.41 5.67 -17.78
CA ARG A 40 14.46 6.64 -18.12
C ARG A 40 15.20 7.11 -16.87
N ASP A 41 14.46 7.45 -15.83
CA ASP A 41 15.03 7.97 -14.57
C ASP A 41 15.94 6.91 -13.92
N VAL A 42 15.51 5.65 -13.89
CA VAL A 42 16.32 4.52 -13.38
C VAL A 42 17.61 4.35 -14.18
N ARG A 43 17.55 4.41 -15.52
CA ARG A 43 18.76 4.31 -16.35
C ARG A 43 19.69 5.50 -16.15
N ALA A 44 19.16 6.72 -16.11
CA ALA A 44 19.95 7.93 -15.95
C ALA A 44 20.63 7.99 -14.57
N GLY A 45 19.95 7.51 -13.53
CA GLY A 45 20.50 7.44 -12.17
C GLY A 45 21.35 6.19 -11.88
N GLY A 46 21.49 5.26 -12.82
CA GLY A 46 22.20 3.98 -12.59
C GLY A 46 21.56 3.10 -11.52
N ALA A 47 20.26 3.26 -11.26
CA ALA A 47 19.56 2.52 -10.22
C ALA A 47 19.20 1.09 -10.68
N ALA A 48 19.03 0.18 -9.72
CA ALA A 48 18.61 -1.20 -10.02
C ALA A 48 17.12 -1.33 -10.40
N GLY A 49 16.30 -0.31 -10.10
CA GLY A 49 14.86 -0.33 -10.35
C GLY A 49 14.11 0.68 -9.50
N VAL A 50 12.79 0.58 -9.53
CA VAL A 50 11.89 1.38 -8.69
C VAL A 50 11.49 0.58 -7.47
N LEU A 51 11.66 1.15 -6.28
CA LEU A 51 11.07 0.62 -5.06
C LEU A 51 9.81 1.41 -4.72
N THR A 52 8.70 0.71 -4.48
CA THR A 52 7.39 1.35 -4.23
C THR A 52 6.66 0.68 -3.07
N THR A 53 5.55 1.25 -2.62
CA THR A 53 4.74 0.67 -1.55
C THR A 53 3.83 -0.45 -2.06
N SER A 54 3.35 -1.32 -1.16
CA SER A 54 2.35 -2.35 -1.47
C SER A 54 1.10 -1.79 -2.18
N LYS A 55 0.62 -0.62 -1.76
CA LYS A 55 -0.55 0.02 -2.36
C LYS A 55 -0.31 0.35 -3.84
N ASP A 56 0.83 0.97 -4.15
CA ASP A 56 1.13 1.38 -5.52
C ASP A 56 1.57 0.19 -6.39
N ALA A 57 2.24 -0.81 -5.80
CA ALA A 57 2.57 -2.06 -6.47
C ALA A 57 1.33 -2.77 -7.04
N VAL A 58 0.22 -2.81 -6.30
CA VAL A 58 -1.06 -3.36 -6.79
C VAL A 58 -1.56 -2.62 -8.03
N ARG A 59 -1.49 -1.29 -8.04
CA ARG A 59 -1.93 -0.46 -9.18
C ARG A 59 -1.06 -0.64 -10.42
N LEU A 60 0.25 -0.82 -10.22
CA LEU A 60 1.22 -1.02 -11.31
C LEU A 60 1.06 -2.39 -12.00
N ARG A 61 0.47 -3.39 -11.34
CA ARG A 61 0.26 -4.73 -11.94
C ARG A 61 -0.57 -4.68 -13.22
N ALA A 62 -1.55 -3.78 -13.30
CA ALA A 62 -2.41 -3.60 -14.47
C ALA A 62 -1.65 -3.10 -15.72
N LEU A 63 -0.43 -2.58 -15.54
CA LEU A 63 0.38 -2.03 -16.63
C LEU A 63 1.47 -3.00 -17.12
N ARG A 64 1.52 -4.22 -16.59
CA ARG A 64 2.52 -5.22 -16.99
C ARG A 64 2.42 -5.57 -18.49
N PRO A 65 3.55 -5.90 -19.16
CA PRO A 65 4.92 -5.87 -18.63
C PRO A 65 5.42 -4.44 -18.42
N LEU A 66 6.23 -4.24 -17.38
CA LEU A 66 6.82 -2.94 -17.05
C LEU A 66 8.19 -2.81 -17.73
N ALA A 67 8.50 -1.62 -18.25
CA ALA A 67 9.78 -1.34 -18.92
C ALA A 67 10.96 -1.15 -17.94
N VAL A 68 10.73 -1.37 -16.64
CA VAL A 68 11.71 -1.22 -15.56
C VAL A 68 11.36 -2.20 -14.44
N PRO A 69 12.35 -2.79 -13.73
CA PRO A 69 12.08 -3.55 -12.52
C PRO A 69 11.36 -2.70 -11.48
N VAL A 70 10.29 -3.25 -10.90
CA VAL A 70 9.57 -2.64 -9.79
C VAL A 70 9.54 -3.62 -8.62
N TYR A 71 10.07 -3.16 -7.50
CA TYR A 71 10.11 -3.87 -6.23
C TYR A 71 9.08 -3.27 -5.27
N GLU A 72 8.45 -4.14 -4.48
CA GLU A 72 7.50 -3.75 -3.45
C GLU A 72 8.23 -3.74 -2.10
N TRP A 73 8.11 -2.64 -1.35
CA TRP A 73 8.50 -2.57 0.04
C TRP A 73 7.35 -3.11 0.91
N PRO A 74 7.48 -4.31 1.49
CA PRO A 74 6.40 -4.92 2.24
C PRO A 74 6.16 -4.16 3.55
N MET A 75 4.89 -3.98 3.90
CA MET A 75 4.49 -3.46 5.20
C MET A 75 3.87 -4.58 6.02
N ARG A 76 4.38 -4.78 7.24
CA ARG A 76 3.77 -5.66 8.24
C ARG A 76 3.03 -4.81 9.26
N VAL A 77 1.78 -5.16 9.54
CA VAL A 77 0.96 -4.55 10.59
C VAL A 77 0.72 -5.61 11.66
N THR A 78 0.99 -5.27 12.91
CA THR A 78 0.69 -6.08 14.09
C THR A 78 -0.24 -5.29 15.00
N ILE A 79 -1.06 -6.00 15.78
CA ILE A 79 -1.92 -5.42 16.80
C ILE A 79 -1.51 -6.01 18.14
N GLU A 80 -1.25 -5.14 19.10
CA GLU A 80 -0.79 -5.52 20.43
C GLU A 80 -1.64 -4.81 21.51
N PRO A 81 -2.19 -5.54 22.50
CA PRO A 81 -2.10 -7.00 22.68
C PRO A 81 -3.02 -7.80 21.74
N ALA A 82 -2.46 -8.76 21.01
CA ALA A 82 -3.18 -9.48 19.95
C ALA A 82 -4.37 -10.29 20.48
N ALA A 83 -4.21 -10.98 21.61
CA ALA A 83 -5.24 -11.83 22.20
C ALA A 83 -6.46 -11.02 22.67
N GLU A 84 -6.21 -9.89 23.34
CA GLU A 84 -7.25 -9.00 23.86
C GLU A 84 -8.02 -8.35 22.72
N PHE A 85 -7.32 -7.87 21.68
CA PHE A 85 -7.95 -7.32 20.49
C PHE A 85 -8.86 -8.36 19.81
N ALA A 86 -8.40 -9.60 19.67
CA ALA A 86 -9.19 -10.67 19.06
C ALA A 86 -10.45 -11.00 19.88
N ALA A 87 -10.33 -11.05 21.21
CA ALA A 87 -11.46 -11.28 22.12
C ALA A 87 -12.49 -10.14 22.03
N TRP A 88 -12.00 -8.90 22.06
CA TRP A 88 -12.82 -7.70 21.92
C TRP A 88 -13.55 -7.67 20.57
N LEU A 89 -12.84 -7.86 19.45
CA LEU A 89 -13.42 -7.85 18.11
C LEU A 89 -14.51 -8.91 17.97
N SER A 90 -14.26 -10.11 18.50
CA SER A 90 -15.23 -11.21 18.49
C SER A 90 -16.50 -10.86 19.28
N ALA A 91 -16.38 -10.16 20.41
CA ALA A 91 -17.53 -9.69 21.17
C ALA A 91 -18.34 -8.64 20.37
N GLN A 92 -17.67 -7.69 19.73
CA GLN A 92 -18.32 -6.65 18.90
C GLN A 92 -19.07 -7.24 17.71
N VAL A 93 -18.46 -8.18 16.98
CA VAL A 93 -19.11 -8.84 15.83
C VAL A 93 -20.36 -9.62 16.26
N ARG A 94 -20.31 -10.33 17.40
CA ARG A 94 -21.49 -11.02 17.95
C ARG A 94 -22.61 -10.04 18.31
N ALA A 95 -22.28 -8.95 18.99
CA ALA A 95 -23.25 -7.93 19.36
C ALA A 95 -23.90 -7.27 18.13
N ALA A 96 -23.12 -6.96 17.10
CA ALA A 96 -23.62 -6.38 15.85
C ALA A 96 -24.61 -7.34 15.14
N ARG A 97 -24.26 -8.63 15.04
CA ARG A 97 -25.14 -9.64 14.43
C ARG A 97 -26.44 -9.84 15.19
N ALA A 98 -26.39 -9.84 16.53
CA ALA A 98 -27.59 -9.94 17.36
C ALA A 98 -28.55 -8.76 17.14
N LYS A 99 -28.01 -7.54 16.96
CA LYS A 99 -28.80 -6.35 16.64
C LYS A 99 -29.41 -6.41 15.23
N SER A 100 -28.68 -6.93 14.24
CA SER A 100 -29.20 -7.09 12.87
C SER A 100 -30.26 -8.20 12.73
N GLY A 101 -30.20 -9.23 13.57
CA GLY A 101 -31.18 -10.33 13.57
C GLY A 101 -32.52 -10.02 14.27
N HIS A 102 -32.62 -8.89 14.99
CA HIS A 102 -33.84 -8.50 15.72
C HIS A 102 -34.76 -7.53 14.95
N SER A 103 -34.44 -7.20 13.69
CA SER A 103 -35.26 -6.33 12.83
C SER A 103 -36.01 -7.15 11.78
N SER A 104 -36.91 -8.04 12.22
CA SER A 104 -37.96 -8.65 11.37
C SER A 104 -39.10 -9.14 12.25
N ALA A 105 -39.91 -8.21 12.75
CA ALA A 105 -41.28 -8.48 13.16
C ALA A 105 -42.11 -7.27 12.75
N VAL A 106 -42.77 -7.36 11.59
CA VAL A 106 -43.89 -6.49 11.21
C VAL A 106 -45.14 -7.15 11.81
N PRO A 107 -45.88 -6.52 12.74
CA PRO A 107 -47.15 -7.05 13.19
C PRO A 107 -48.23 -6.81 12.13
N ALA A 108 -49.13 -7.78 12.03
CA ALA A 108 -50.25 -7.86 11.08
C ALA A 108 -51.36 -6.85 11.35
#